data_AF-A0A4Q3I298-F1
#
_entry.id   AF-A0A4Q3I298-F1
#
_cell.length_a   1.000
_cell.length_b   1.000
_cell.length_c   1.000
_cell.angle_alpha   90.00
_cell.angle_beta   90.00
_cell.angle_gamma   90.00
#
_symmetry.space_group_name_H-M   'P 1'
#
loop_
_entity.id
_entity.type
_entity.pdbx_description
1 polymer ?
#
loop_
_entity_poly.entity_id
_entity_poly.type
_entity_poly.pdbx_seq_one_letter_code
_entity_poly.pdbx_strand_id
1 'polypeptide(L)'
;MTMTFQAPSSDKAELEGDGAFTPRFDSDGLVTAVVTDIRGDQDAVWLKVSMSGHDAACHTGRRSCFYRAVKKSDGGAVLEIQDQQRHFDPEHVYSGHDETGKR
;
A
#
# COMPACT_ATOMS: atom_id res chain seq x y z
N MET A 1 -23.00 -9.04 -19.07
CA MET A 1 -22.97 -9.82 -17.82
C MET A 1 -22.67 -8.85 -16.71
N THR A 2 -23.63 -8.55 -15.82
CA THR A 2 -23.43 -7.59 -14.73
C THR A 2 -22.75 -8.32 -13.58
N MET A 3 -21.59 -7.84 -13.13
CA MET A 3 -20.92 -8.34 -11.93
C MET A 3 -21.29 -7.45 -10.74
N THR A 4 -21.71 -8.07 -9.64
CA THR A 4 -22.09 -7.39 -8.40
C THR A 4 -20.98 -7.62 -7.38
N PHE A 5 -20.39 -6.53 -6.88
CA PHE A 5 -19.36 -6.60 -5.83
C PHE A 5 -20.01 -6.67 -4.45
N GLN A 6 -19.39 -7.41 -3.53
CA GLN A 6 -19.80 -7.44 -2.13
C GLN A 6 -19.43 -6.12 -1.44
N ALA A 7 -20.17 -5.76 -0.40
CA ALA A 7 -19.81 -4.63 0.45
C ALA A 7 -18.45 -4.91 1.15
N PRO A 8 -17.57 -3.90 1.31
CA PRO A 8 -16.28 -4.09 1.96
C PRO A 8 -16.45 -4.49 3.43
N SER A 9 -15.58 -5.38 3.91
CA SER A 9 -15.52 -5.72 5.33
C SER A 9 -15.14 -4.48 6.15
N SER A 10 -15.67 -4.40 7.37
CA SER A 10 -15.21 -3.43 8.38
C SER A 10 -13.91 -3.87 9.05
N ASP A 11 -13.53 -5.14 8.92
CA ASP A 11 -12.26 -5.65 9.45
C ASP A 11 -11.13 -5.39 8.45
N LYS A 12 -10.16 -4.60 8.89
CA LYS A 12 -8.97 -4.26 8.11
C LYS A 12 -8.13 -5.50 7.75
N ALA A 13 -8.05 -6.49 8.64
CA ALA A 13 -7.24 -7.68 8.37
C ALA A 13 -7.82 -8.50 7.20
N GLU A 14 -9.14 -8.52 7.05
CA GLU A 14 -9.82 -9.17 5.93
C GLU A 14 -9.65 -8.39 4.62
N LEU A 15 -9.60 -7.05 4.67
CA LEU A 15 -9.39 -6.21 3.49
C LEU A 15 -7.97 -6.31 2.92
N GLU A 16 -6.98 -6.59 3.77
CA GLU A 16 -5.56 -6.68 3.41
C GLU A 16 -5.09 -8.14 3.19
N GLY A 17 -5.96 -9.12 3.47
CA GLY A 17 -5.68 -10.54 3.35
C GLY A 17 -6.28 -11.19 2.11
N ASP A 18 -6.28 -12.53 2.09
CA ASP A 18 -6.92 -13.29 1.03
C ASP A 18 -8.45 -13.21 1.16
N GLY A 19 -9.15 -12.83 0.09
CA GLY A 19 -10.61 -12.63 0.18
C GLY A 19 -11.26 -12.04 -1.07
N ALA A 20 -12.51 -11.62 -0.90
CA ALA A 20 -13.29 -10.99 -1.95
C ALA A 20 -12.72 -9.61 -2.31
N PHE A 21 -12.55 -9.34 -3.61
CA PHE A 21 -12.17 -8.01 -4.06
C PHE A 21 -13.36 -7.04 -3.89
N THR A 22 -13.26 -6.14 -2.92
CA THR A 22 -14.28 -5.12 -2.62
C THR A 22 -13.74 -3.73 -2.94
N PRO A 23 -13.75 -3.31 -4.23
CA PRO A 23 -13.19 -2.03 -4.63
C PRO A 23 -14.01 -0.87 -4.05
N ARG A 24 -13.31 0.21 -3.71
CA ARG A 24 -13.95 1.45 -3.31
C ARG A 24 -14.35 2.24 -4.55
N PHE A 25 -15.66 2.48 -4.70
CA PHE A 25 -16.21 3.33 -5.74
C PHE A 25 -16.27 4.80 -5.30
N ASP A 26 -16.18 5.71 -6.26
CA ASP A 26 -16.49 7.12 -6.06
C ASP A 26 -18.02 7.39 -6.10
N SER A 27 -18.41 8.66 -6.01
CA SER A 27 -19.82 9.07 -6.00
C SER A 27 -20.57 8.73 -7.29
N ASP A 28 -19.86 8.53 -8.39
CA ASP A 28 -20.43 8.20 -9.70
C ASP A 28 -20.45 6.68 -9.94
N GLY A 29 -20.00 5.89 -8.95
CA GLY A 29 -19.94 4.44 -9.04
C GLY A 29 -18.74 3.96 -9.87
N LEU A 30 -17.68 4.76 -10.00
CA LEU A 30 -16.48 4.42 -10.77
C LEU A 30 -15.32 4.02 -9.83
N VAL A 31 -14.40 3.22 -10.36
CA VAL A 31 -13.13 2.89 -9.71
C VAL A 31 -12.01 3.49 -10.55
N THR A 32 -11.05 4.15 -9.89
CA THR A 32 -9.84 4.63 -10.58
C THR A 32 -9.03 3.44 -11.07
N ALA A 33 -9.10 3.16 -12.37
CA ALA A 33 -8.27 2.19 -13.05
C ALA A 33 -7.13 2.91 -13.77
N VAL A 34 -5.89 2.63 -13.37
CA VAL A 34 -4.73 3.05 -14.16
C VAL A 34 -4.26 1.85 -14.96
N VAL A 35 -4.38 1.92 -16.27
CA VAL A 35 -3.90 0.89 -17.20
C VAL A 35 -2.72 1.47 -17.97
N THR A 36 -1.62 0.74 -18.01
CA THR A 36 -0.49 1.06 -18.90
C THR A 36 -0.31 -0.13 -19.81
N ASP A 37 -0.16 0.12 -21.10
CA ASP A 37 0.27 -0.90 -22.06
C ASP A 37 1.65 -1.41 -21.66
N ILE A 38 1.67 -2.51 -20.91
CA ILE A 38 2.87 -3.31 -20.73
C ILE A 38 2.94 -4.16 -21.98
N ARG A 39 3.90 -3.87 -22.87
CA ARG A 39 4.15 -4.75 -24.02
C ARG A 39 4.57 -6.11 -23.46
N GLY A 40 3.64 -7.05 -23.36
CA GLY A 40 3.77 -8.31 -22.63
C GLY A 40 2.47 -9.11 -22.60
N ASP A 41 2.36 -10.04 -21.65
CA ASP A 41 1.24 -10.99 -21.44
C ASP A 41 0.08 -10.43 -20.60
N GLN A 42 0.09 -9.13 -20.28
CA GLN A 42 -0.98 -8.43 -19.56
C GLN A 42 -1.22 -8.93 -18.13
N ASP A 43 -0.22 -9.52 -17.48
CA ASP A 43 -0.32 -10.00 -16.09
C ASP A 43 0.07 -8.93 -15.04
N ALA A 44 0.47 -7.74 -15.48
CA ALA A 44 0.90 -6.64 -14.63
C ALA A 44 0.35 -5.27 -15.07
N VAL A 45 0.15 -4.39 -14.09
CA VAL A 45 -0.27 -2.99 -14.28
C VAL A 45 0.69 -2.04 -13.58
N TRP A 46 0.94 -0.87 -14.18
CA TRP A 46 1.71 0.22 -13.55
C TRP A 46 0.79 1.38 -13.14
N LEU A 47 0.62 1.60 -11.84
CA LEU A 47 -0.30 2.62 -11.34
C LEU A 47 0.42 3.93 -11.07
N LYS A 48 0.05 5.00 -11.78
CA LYS A 48 0.36 6.38 -11.40
C LYS A 48 -0.68 6.86 -10.40
N VAL A 49 -0.28 6.98 -9.14
CA VAL A 49 -1.18 7.34 -8.03
C VAL A 49 -0.80 8.68 -7.42
N SER A 50 -1.81 9.42 -6.97
CA SER A 50 -1.66 10.54 -6.05
C SER A 50 -2.05 10.06 -4.65
N MET A 51 -1.13 10.17 -3.69
CA MET A 51 -1.34 9.63 -2.35
C MET A 51 -2.02 10.67 -1.45
N SER A 52 -3.16 10.29 -0.85
CA SER A 52 -3.85 11.09 0.16
C SER A 52 -3.31 10.81 1.57
N GLY A 53 -3.57 11.71 2.53
CA GLY A 53 -3.16 11.53 3.92
C GLY A 53 -1.73 12.03 4.18
N HIS A 54 -0.93 11.26 4.89
CA HIS A 54 0.45 11.62 5.26
C HIS A 54 1.47 11.51 4.11
N ASP A 55 1.05 11.30 2.86
CA ASP A 55 1.96 11.15 1.70
C ASP A 55 3.02 10.04 1.91
N ALA A 56 2.65 8.98 2.65
CA ALA A 56 3.50 7.82 2.93
C ALA A 56 2.79 6.51 2.58
N ALA A 57 3.46 5.68 1.76
CA ALA A 57 2.97 4.36 1.36
C ALA A 57 3.57 3.25 2.23
N CYS A 58 4.64 3.55 2.96
CA CYS A 58 5.32 2.59 3.81
C CYS A 58 4.86 2.73 5.27
N HIS A 59 4.57 1.60 5.91
CA HIS A 59 4.25 1.54 7.34
C HIS A 59 5.39 2.06 8.24
N THR A 60 6.61 2.21 7.73
CA THR A 60 7.71 2.85 8.49
C THR A 60 7.64 4.37 8.46
N GLY A 61 6.55 4.96 7.96
CA GLY A 61 6.40 6.41 7.85
C GLY A 61 7.00 7.02 6.60
N ARG A 62 7.58 6.23 5.68
CA ARG A 62 8.31 6.74 4.51
C ARG A 62 7.42 6.82 3.27
N ARG A 63 7.79 7.68 2.32
CA ARG A 63 7.05 7.87 1.06
C ARG A 63 6.89 6.56 0.28
N SER A 64 7.95 5.73 0.25
CA SER A 64 8.00 4.47 -0.51
C SER A 64 8.52 3.31 0.35
N CYS A 65 8.03 2.10 0.09
CA CYS A 65 8.60 0.87 0.66
C CYS A 65 10.01 0.58 0.13
N PHE A 66 10.38 1.13 -1.04
CA PHE A 66 11.71 1.01 -1.64
C PHE A 66 12.69 2.05 -1.08
N TYR A 67 12.66 2.31 0.23
CA TYR A 67 13.53 3.26 0.90
C TYR A 67 14.96 2.75 1.13
N ARG A 68 15.24 1.49 0.80
CA ARG A 68 16.56 0.86 0.83
C ARG A 68 16.95 0.38 -0.55
N ALA A 69 18.22 0.48 -0.89
CA ALA A 69 18.80 -0.06 -2.10
C ALA A 69 19.95 -1.00 -1.77
N VAL A 70 20.19 -1.95 -2.68
CA VAL A 70 21.37 -2.81 -2.62
C VAL A 70 22.58 -2.03 -3.11
N LYS A 71 23.66 -2.01 -2.32
CA LYS A 71 24.97 -1.48 -2.68
C LYS A 71 25.98 -2.61 -2.66
N LYS A 72 26.88 -2.62 -3.63
CA LYS A 72 28.01 -3.54 -3.63
C LYS A 72 29.07 -3.06 -2.63
N SER A 73 29.57 -3.95 -1.79
CA SER A 73 30.75 -3.72 -0.94
C SER A 73 31.78 -4.82 -1.17
N ASP A 74 33.03 -4.61 -0.76
CA ASP A 74 34.08 -5.62 -0.95
C ASP A 74 33.66 -6.95 -0.29
N GLY A 75 33.43 -7.95 -1.14
CA GLY A 75 32.99 -9.30 -0.74
C GLY A 75 31.48 -9.56 -0.73
N GLY A 76 30.61 -8.59 -1.04
CA GLY A 76 29.15 -8.86 -1.01
C GLY A 76 28.22 -7.69 -1.37
N ALA A 77 26.96 -7.86 -0.99
CA ALA A 77 25.89 -6.89 -1.17
C ALA A 77 25.37 -6.44 0.20
N VAL A 78 25.29 -5.14 0.42
CA VAL A 78 24.75 -4.52 1.64
C VAL A 78 23.53 -3.67 1.30
N LEU A 79 22.62 -3.50 2.26
CA LEU A 79 21.50 -2.58 2.11
C LEU A 79 21.87 -1.20 2.63
N GLU A 80 21.65 -0.18 1.81
CA GLU A 80 21.83 1.22 2.17
C GLU A 80 20.47 1.91 2.15
N ILE A 81 20.16 2.66 3.21
CA ILE A 81 18.94 3.47 3.25
C ILE A 81 19.13 4.67 2.32
N GLN A 82 18.27 4.78 1.31
CA GLN A 82 18.26 5.87 0.34
C GLN A 82 17.33 7.00 0.76
N ASP A 83 16.30 6.69 1.54
CA ASP A 83 15.33 7.68 2.04
C ASP A 83 15.14 7.52 3.55
N GLN A 84 15.59 8.54 4.29
CA GLN A 84 15.42 8.62 5.75
C GLN A 84 14.19 9.41 6.16
N GLN A 85 13.55 10.12 5.23
CA GLN A 85 12.45 11.02 5.55
C GLN A 85 11.21 10.22 5.94
N ARG A 86 10.76 10.44 7.18
CA ARG A 86 9.47 9.96 7.66
C ARG A 86 8.48 11.11 7.59
N HIS A 87 7.35 10.88 6.92
CA HIS A 87 6.23 11.80 6.81
C HIS A 87 5.24 11.64 7.98
N PHE A 88 5.31 10.51 8.68
CA PHE A 88 4.66 10.30 9.97
C PHE A 88 5.53 9.45 10.88
N ASP A 89 5.30 9.52 12.19
CA ASP A 89 5.95 8.66 13.17
C ASP A 89 5.18 7.33 13.33
N PRO A 90 5.76 6.18 12.97
CA PRO A 90 5.09 4.89 13.09
C PRO A 90 4.73 4.53 14.52
N GLU A 91 5.54 4.94 15.50
CA GLU A 91 5.25 4.63 16.90
C GLU A 91 3.94 5.33 17.29
N HIS A 92 3.84 6.63 17.06
CA HIS A 92 2.61 7.38 17.32
C HIS A 92 1.37 6.85 16.57
N VAL A 93 1.53 6.42 15.31
CA VAL A 93 0.39 5.99 14.46
C VAL A 93 -0.06 4.56 14.78
N TYR A 94 0.83 3.67 15.20
CA TYR A 94 0.54 2.24 15.37
C TYR A 94 0.60 1.75 16.83
N SER A 95 0.94 2.59 17.81
CA SER A 95 1.03 2.20 19.24
C SER A 95 -0.31 1.91 19.92
N GLY A 96 -1.34 1.51 19.19
CA GLY A 96 -2.63 1.08 19.72
C GLY A 96 -2.57 -0.30 20.39
N HIS A 97 -1.77 -0.44 21.45
CA HIS A 97 -2.03 -1.44 22.48
C HIS A 97 -2.84 -0.75 23.59
N ASP A 98 -4.16 -0.75 23.44
CA ASP A 98 -5.05 -0.58 24.59
C ASP A 98 -5.00 -1.90 25.38
N GLU A 99 -4.63 -1.84 26.67
CA GLU A 99 -4.64 -3.00 27.57
C GLU A 99 -6.06 -3.57 27.80
N THR A 100 -7.09 -2.98 27.19
CA THR A 100 -8.49 -3.40 27.34
C THR A 100 -9.08 -4.15 26.14
N GLY A 101 -8.34 -4.38 25.06
CA GLY A 101 -8.74 -5.34 24.01
C GLY A 101 -10.16 -5.15 23.46
N LYS A 102 -10.61 -3.91 23.22
CA LYS A 102 -11.89 -3.62 22.57
C LYS A 102 -11.71 -2.55 21.49
N ARG A 103 -11.87 -2.99 20.24
CA ARG A 103 -12.34 -2.13 19.15
C ARG A 103 -13.86 -2.13 19.15
#